data_AF-A0A6I4NJ70-F1
#
_entry.id   AF-A0A6I4NJ70-F1
#
_cell.length_a   1.000
_cell.length_b   1.000
_cell.length_c   1.000
_cell.angle_alpha   90.00
_cell.angle_beta   90.00
_cell.angle_gamma   90.00
#
_symmetry.space_group_name_H-M   'P 1'
#
loop_
_entity.id
_entity.type
_entity.pdbx_description
1 polymer ?
#
loop_
_entity_poly.entity_id
_entity_poly.type
_entity_poly.pdbx_seq_one_letter_code
_entity_poly.pdbx_strand_id
1 'polypeptide(L)'
;MKQYQAILISLVLILCSCESKNATEKYFFYSSPSFHGGFDIELDVKNKKVYATENYRYFFADSVSPTLFRFIDSLDAESVKNYLPKASKISADINDVQFEKLKNNLNKLLDYKLSENEKFPPNDGITIFVKDSLENKNIRRNTFYSPSKDSKQGKIITETYSLLLEIFKNKTVIEEGIENSERYFDDKLIKVKSKNPLYIKVLDNSDEDCEELEKEIKKLPPARKIFLDLTNFSGDRKCIEKVFRKKYSQIKWISKDSFFEEP
;
A
#
# COMPACT_ATOMS: atom_id res chain seq x y z
N MET A 1 -44.77 46.99 18.98
CA MET A 1 -44.65 45.51 19.07
C MET A 1 -44.32 44.81 17.74
N LYS A 2 -44.83 45.25 16.58
CA LYS A 2 -44.59 44.54 15.30
C LYS A 2 -43.12 44.58 14.79
N GLN A 3 -42.36 45.64 15.09
CA GLN A 3 -40.94 45.72 14.67
C GLN A 3 -40.01 44.80 15.46
N TYR A 4 -40.28 44.57 16.76
CA TYR A 4 -39.47 43.67 17.58
C TYR A 4 -39.65 42.20 17.19
N GLN A 5 -40.85 41.79 16.74
CA GLN A 5 -41.09 40.44 16.22
C GLN A 5 -40.37 40.20 14.89
N ALA A 6 -40.29 41.20 14.00
CA ALA A 6 -39.57 41.07 12.74
C ALA A 6 -38.04 40.93 12.96
N ILE A 7 -37.48 41.66 13.93
CA ILE A 7 -36.05 41.54 14.28
C ILE A 7 -35.75 40.17 14.91
N LEU A 8 -36.63 39.65 15.76
CA LEU A 8 -36.44 38.34 16.39
C LEU A 8 -36.48 37.19 15.36
N ILE A 9 -37.40 37.24 14.39
CA ILE A 9 -37.51 36.22 13.33
C ILE A 9 -36.29 36.26 12.41
N SER A 10 -35.78 37.44 12.07
CA SER A 10 -34.54 37.57 11.30
C SER A 10 -33.31 37.05 12.05
N LEU A 11 -33.24 37.23 13.37
CA LEU A 11 -32.14 36.70 14.20
C LEU A 11 -32.21 35.17 14.34
N VAL A 12 -33.41 34.58 14.43
CA VAL A 12 -33.57 33.11 14.46
C VAL A 12 -33.22 32.48 13.11
N LEU A 13 -33.54 33.15 11.99
CA LEU A 13 -33.15 32.69 10.65
C LEU A 13 -31.63 32.77 10.42
N ILE A 14 -30.95 33.79 10.94
CA ILE A 14 -29.48 33.92 10.85
C ILE A 14 -28.78 32.86 11.74
N LEU A 15 -29.35 32.52 12.89
CA LEU A 15 -28.82 31.47 13.77
C LEU A 15 -29.12 30.05 13.29
N CYS A 16 -30.11 29.85 12.40
CA CYS A 16 -30.41 28.56 11.78
C CYS A 16 -29.73 28.33 10.42
N SER A 17 -29.01 29.30 9.86
CA SER A 17 -28.37 29.17 8.53
C SER A 17 -26.91 28.71 8.54
N CYS A 18 -26.41 28.18 9.66
CA CYS A 18 -25.10 27.51 9.71
C CYS A 18 -25.24 25.98 9.80
N GLU A 19 -26.12 25.38 8.99
CA GLU A 19 -25.81 24.05 8.49
C GLU A 19 -24.69 24.21 7.46
N SER A 20 -23.45 24.21 7.96
CA SER A 20 -22.29 24.02 7.10
C SER A 20 -22.55 22.76 6.29
N LYS A 21 -22.70 22.89 4.97
CA LYS A 21 -22.60 21.76 4.05
C LYS A 21 -21.36 20.98 4.47
N ASN A 22 -21.57 19.80 5.06
CA ASN A 22 -20.54 18.95 5.63
C ASN A 22 -19.62 18.48 4.50
N ALA A 23 -18.65 19.32 4.14
CA ALA A 23 -17.65 19.01 3.14
C ALA A 23 -16.87 17.80 3.65
N THR A 24 -16.94 16.69 2.90
CA THR A 24 -16.24 15.46 3.28
C THR A 24 -14.81 15.59 2.75
N GLU A 25 -13.92 16.17 3.55
CA GLU A 25 -12.48 16.21 3.24
C GLU A 25 -11.96 14.77 3.15
N LYS A 26 -11.27 14.46 2.04
CA LYS A 26 -10.63 13.16 1.84
C LYS A 26 -9.19 13.34 1.42
N TYR A 27 -8.32 12.48 1.93
CA TYR A 27 -6.97 12.33 1.41
C TYR A 27 -6.84 10.99 0.71
N PHE A 28 -6.06 10.96 -0.35
CA PHE A 28 -5.72 9.74 -1.05
C PHE A 28 -4.20 9.62 -1.13
N PHE A 29 -3.72 8.42 -0.87
CA PHE A 29 -2.33 8.04 -0.95
C PHE A 29 -2.23 6.76 -1.78
N TYR A 30 -1.52 6.83 -2.89
CA TYR A 30 -1.26 5.70 -3.76
C TYR A 30 0.24 5.42 -3.79
N SER A 31 0.61 4.15 -3.74
CA SER A 31 1.98 3.70 -3.89
C SER A 31 2.07 2.55 -4.86
N SER A 32 2.98 2.64 -5.83
CA SER A 32 3.22 1.63 -6.85
C SER A 32 4.71 1.47 -7.11
N PRO A 33 5.37 0.46 -6.53
CA PRO A 33 6.67 0.02 -7.01
C PRO A 33 6.54 -0.56 -8.43
N SER A 34 7.61 -0.51 -9.21
CA SER A 34 7.68 -1.06 -10.57
C SER A 34 7.53 -2.59 -10.61
N PHE A 35 7.98 -3.27 -9.55
CA PHE A 35 8.05 -4.73 -9.44
C PHE A 35 6.83 -5.38 -8.77
N HIS A 36 5.85 -4.61 -8.24
CA HIS A 36 4.68 -5.18 -7.57
C HIS A 36 3.40 -4.37 -7.86
N GLY A 37 2.23 -5.00 -7.68
CA GLY A 37 0.95 -4.29 -7.69
C GLY A 37 0.90 -3.20 -6.61
N GLY A 38 0.48 -1.99 -7.00
CA GLY A 38 0.33 -0.87 -6.06
C GLY A 38 -0.92 -0.97 -5.18
N PHE A 39 -0.98 -0.12 -4.16
CA PHE A 39 -2.14 -0.01 -3.26
C PHE A 39 -2.61 1.44 -3.13
N ASP A 40 -3.91 1.60 -2.86
CA ASP A 40 -4.56 2.87 -2.61
C ASP A 40 -5.03 2.96 -1.16
N ILE A 41 -4.84 4.11 -0.54
CA ILE A 41 -5.39 4.48 0.76
C ILE A 41 -6.28 5.72 0.60
N GLU A 42 -7.46 5.69 1.18
CA GLU A 42 -8.39 6.81 1.31
C GLU A 42 -8.61 7.09 2.81
N LEU A 43 -8.18 8.27 3.27
CA LEU A 43 -8.51 8.78 4.61
C LEU A 43 -9.76 9.66 4.51
N ASP A 44 -10.84 9.20 5.13
CA ASP A 44 -12.09 9.94 5.30
C ASP A 44 -12.05 10.74 6.60
N VAL A 45 -11.89 12.07 6.48
CA VAL A 45 -11.74 12.97 7.62
C VAL A 45 -13.02 13.03 8.45
N LYS A 46 -14.18 13.00 7.80
CA LYS A 46 -15.48 13.15 8.47
C LYS A 46 -15.74 11.95 9.37
N ASN A 47 -15.49 10.76 8.87
CA ASN A 47 -15.79 9.52 9.58
C ASN A 47 -14.59 8.98 10.38
N LYS A 48 -13.41 9.62 10.28
CA LYS A 48 -12.14 9.13 10.85
C LYS A 48 -11.90 7.65 10.49
N LYS A 49 -12.06 7.33 9.20
CA LYS A 49 -11.87 5.97 8.67
C LYS A 49 -10.80 5.97 7.62
N VAL A 50 -10.07 4.86 7.56
CA VAL A 50 -9.12 4.59 6.49
C VAL A 50 -9.66 3.44 5.66
N TYR A 51 -9.77 3.66 4.36
CA TYR A 51 -10.05 2.61 3.41
C TYR A 51 -8.79 2.28 2.64
N ALA A 52 -8.53 1.00 2.46
CA ALA A 52 -7.44 0.51 1.65
C ALA A 52 -8.02 -0.31 0.50
N THR A 53 -7.46 -0.13 -0.69
CA THR A 53 -7.87 -0.83 -1.90
C THR A 53 -6.63 -1.45 -2.55
N GLU A 54 -6.66 -2.76 -2.76
CA GLU A 54 -5.67 -3.44 -3.61
C GLU A 54 -6.27 -3.62 -5.00
N ASN A 55 -5.57 -3.12 -6.01
CA ASN A 55 -6.04 -3.19 -7.38
C ASN A 55 -5.68 -4.55 -7.98
N TYR A 56 -6.68 -5.40 -8.24
CA TYR A 56 -6.48 -6.60 -9.05
C TYR A 56 -6.07 -6.19 -10.47
N ARG A 57 -4.86 -6.59 -10.89
CA ARG A 57 -4.48 -6.56 -12.30
C ARG A 57 -4.96 -7.86 -12.94
N TYR A 58 -5.94 -7.78 -13.82
CA TYR A 58 -6.36 -8.89 -14.66
C TYR A 58 -5.81 -8.70 -16.08
N PHE A 59 -5.39 -9.81 -16.69
CA PHE A 59 -4.97 -9.85 -18.08
C PHE A 59 -5.98 -10.69 -18.86
N PHE A 60 -6.42 -10.16 -19.99
CA PHE A 60 -7.32 -10.83 -20.90
C PHE A 60 -6.57 -11.36 -22.10
N ALA A 61 -6.72 -12.66 -22.34
CA ALA A 61 -6.15 -13.32 -23.50
C ALA A 61 -7.16 -14.30 -24.10
N ASP A 62 -7.26 -14.30 -25.43
CA ASP A 62 -8.01 -15.29 -26.19
C ASP A 62 -7.07 -16.40 -26.67
N SER A 63 -7.53 -17.65 -26.57
CA SER A 63 -6.86 -18.80 -27.17
C SER A 63 -7.22 -18.86 -28.66
N VAL A 64 -6.23 -18.59 -29.51
CA VAL A 64 -6.35 -18.75 -30.97
C VAL A 64 -6.11 -20.22 -31.37
N SER A 65 -5.34 -20.94 -30.54
CA SER A 65 -5.13 -22.39 -30.62
C SER A 65 -4.77 -22.93 -29.22
N PRO A 66 -4.69 -24.26 -29.01
CA PRO A 66 -4.31 -24.84 -27.71
C PRO A 66 -2.96 -24.33 -27.16
N THR A 67 -2.11 -23.76 -27.99
CA THR A 67 -0.76 -23.28 -27.62
C THR A 67 -0.52 -21.81 -27.90
N LEU A 68 -1.47 -21.10 -28.53
CA LEU A 68 -1.31 -19.70 -28.93
C LEU A 68 -2.38 -18.81 -28.29
N PHE A 69 -1.94 -17.80 -27.55
CA PHE A 69 -2.79 -16.79 -26.94
C PHE A 69 -2.53 -15.41 -27.56
N ARG A 70 -3.58 -14.61 -27.74
CA ARG A 70 -3.50 -13.19 -28.16
C ARG A 70 -4.18 -12.30 -27.12
N PHE A 71 -3.60 -11.12 -26.86
CA PHE A 71 -4.24 -10.11 -26.02
C PHE A 71 -5.57 -9.62 -26.64
N ILE A 72 -6.61 -9.58 -25.81
CA ILE A 72 -7.95 -9.12 -26.20
C ILE A 72 -7.97 -7.59 -26.30
N ASP A 73 -8.78 -7.04 -27.21
CA ASP A 73 -8.95 -5.60 -27.35
C ASP A 73 -9.81 -4.97 -26.23
N SER A 74 -9.86 -3.64 -26.18
CA SER A 74 -10.53 -2.90 -25.12
C SER A 74 -12.06 -3.04 -25.09
N LEU A 75 -12.70 -3.33 -26.23
CA LEU A 75 -14.16 -3.42 -26.33
C LEU A 75 -14.67 -4.71 -25.71
N ASP A 76 -13.99 -5.82 -26.00
CA ASP A 76 -14.30 -7.12 -25.39
C ASP A 76 -13.99 -7.11 -23.88
N ALA A 77 -12.88 -6.48 -23.47
CA ALA A 77 -12.55 -6.30 -22.05
C ALA A 77 -13.63 -5.51 -21.28
N GLU A 78 -14.27 -4.53 -21.91
CA GLU A 78 -15.34 -3.74 -21.31
C GLU A 78 -16.63 -4.55 -21.12
N SER A 79 -16.93 -5.47 -22.04
CA SER A 79 -18.12 -6.33 -21.99
C SER A 79 -18.15 -7.28 -20.78
N VAL A 80 -16.99 -7.75 -20.34
CA VAL A 80 -16.85 -8.70 -19.23
C VAL A 80 -16.45 -8.05 -17.90
N LYS A 81 -16.15 -6.75 -17.91
CA LYS A 81 -15.65 -5.98 -16.75
C LYS A 81 -16.45 -6.17 -15.46
N ASN A 82 -17.77 -6.32 -15.57
CA ASN A 82 -18.64 -6.49 -14.40
C ASN A 82 -18.53 -7.86 -13.73
N TYR A 83 -18.02 -8.86 -14.44
CA TYR A 83 -17.83 -10.24 -13.95
C TYR A 83 -16.42 -10.48 -13.40
N LEU A 84 -15.50 -9.53 -13.59
CA LEU A 84 -14.13 -9.65 -13.12
C LEU A 84 -14.03 -9.45 -11.61
N PRO A 85 -12.98 -10.03 -10.99
CA PRO A 85 -12.63 -9.72 -9.62
C PRO A 85 -12.54 -8.21 -9.43
N LYS A 86 -13.42 -7.68 -8.58
CA LYS A 86 -13.41 -6.26 -8.20
C LYS A 86 -12.36 -6.06 -7.11
N ALA A 87 -11.73 -4.88 -7.11
CA ALA A 87 -10.77 -4.50 -6.09
C ALA A 87 -11.36 -4.71 -4.68
N SER A 88 -10.57 -5.35 -3.80
CA SER A 88 -10.96 -5.57 -2.42
C SER A 88 -10.82 -4.25 -1.66
N LYS A 89 -11.95 -3.65 -1.23
CA LYS A 89 -11.96 -2.45 -0.37
C LYS A 89 -12.11 -2.87 1.09
N ILE A 90 -11.08 -2.62 1.89
CA ILE A 90 -11.05 -2.92 3.33
C ILE A 90 -11.11 -1.61 4.10
N SER A 91 -11.98 -1.51 5.10
CA SER A 91 -12.01 -0.38 6.03
C SER A 91 -11.36 -0.74 7.36
N ALA A 92 -10.67 0.22 7.95
CA ALA A 92 -10.19 0.18 9.32
C ALA A 92 -10.64 1.45 10.08
N ASP A 93 -11.09 1.24 11.31
CA ASP A 93 -11.28 2.33 12.26
C ASP A 93 -9.91 2.73 12.82
N ILE A 94 -9.70 4.03 13.00
CA ILE A 94 -8.43 4.58 13.48
C ILE A 94 -8.64 5.45 14.71
N ASN A 95 -7.71 5.36 15.66
CA ASN A 95 -7.75 6.21 16.85
C ASN A 95 -7.26 7.64 16.54
N ASP A 96 -7.54 8.59 17.44
CA ASP A 96 -7.22 10.01 17.21
C ASP A 96 -5.72 10.26 16.99
N VAL A 97 -4.84 9.53 17.68
CA VAL A 97 -3.39 9.68 17.52
C VAL A 97 -2.95 9.22 16.12
N GLN A 98 -3.44 8.08 15.67
CA GLN A 98 -3.16 7.55 14.33
C GLN A 98 -3.74 8.45 13.25
N PHE A 99 -4.96 8.95 13.46
CA PHE A 99 -5.63 9.89 12.56
C PHE A 99 -4.82 11.17 12.35
N GLU A 100 -4.45 11.85 13.44
CA GLU A 100 -3.71 13.12 13.35
C GLU A 100 -2.32 12.92 12.73
N LYS A 101 -1.64 11.81 13.08
CA LYS A 101 -0.34 11.48 12.45
C LYS A 101 -0.47 11.25 10.95
N LEU A 102 -1.46 10.45 10.52
CA LEU A 102 -1.67 10.15 9.11
C LEU A 102 -2.04 11.43 8.35
N LYS A 103 -3.02 12.19 8.85
CA LYS A 103 -3.44 13.47 8.26
C LYS A 103 -2.27 14.45 8.14
N ASN A 104 -1.44 14.58 9.18
CA ASN A 104 -0.27 15.47 9.16
C ASN A 104 0.76 15.03 8.11
N ASN A 105 1.05 13.73 8.01
CA ASN A 105 1.99 13.22 7.01
C ASN A 105 1.47 13.47 5.59
N LEU A 106 0.19 13.22 5.32
CA LEU A 106 -0.41 13.47 4.01
C LEU A 106 -0.41 14.96 3.66
N ASN A 107 -0.70 15.85 4.60
CA ASN A 107 -0.59 17.30 4.38
C ASN A 107 0.85 17.72 4.06
N LYS A 108 1.84 17.23 4.82
CA LYS A 108 3.26 17.53 4.55
C LYS A 108 3.68 17.09 3.15
N LEU A 109 3.20 15.93 2.68
CA LEU A 109 3.47 15.45 1.32
C LEU A 109 2.77 16.33 0.27
N LEU A 110 1.53 16.73 0.49
CA LEU A 110 0.81 17.63 -0.41
C LEU A 110 1.47 19.00 -0.55
N ASP A 111 1.97 19.54 0.55
CA ASP A 111 2.60 20.87 0.59
C ASP A 111 4.10 20.83 0.24
N TYR A 112 4.65 19.64 -0.05
CA TYR A 112 6.06 19.47 -0.38
C TYR A 112 6.39 20.07 -1.76
N LYS A 113 7.39 20.95 -1.81
CA LYS A 113 7.85 21.54 -3.07
C LYS A 113 8.96 20.69 -3.68
N LEU A 114 8.66 20.03 -4.80
CA LEU A 114 9.63 19.27 -5.58
C LEU A 114 10.58 20.21 -6.33
N SER A 115 11.86 19.86 -6.33
CA SER A 115 12.84 20.43 -7.25
C SER A 115 12.57 19.97 -8.69
N GLU A 116 13.11 20.66 -9.70
CA GLU A 116 12.90 20.28 -11.11
C GLU A 116 13.33 18.84 -11.40
N ASN A 117 14.42 18.37 -10.79
CA ASN A 117 14.93 17.02 -11.00
C ASN A 117 14.01 15.93 -10.42
N GLU A 118 13.18 16.26 -9.43
CA GLU A 118 12.26 15.32 -8.77
C GLU A 118 10.90 15.23 -9.49
N LYS A 119 10.66 16.06 -10.52
CA LYS A 119 9.40 16.08 -11.28
C LYS A 119 9.36 15.07 -12.42
N PHE A 120 10.50 14.45 -12.76
CA PHE A 120 10.61 13.55 -13.89
C PHE A 120 10.56 12.09 -13.44
N PRO A 121 9.73 11.24 -14.07
CA PRO A 121 9.69 9.81 -13.76
C PRO A 121 10.97 9.11 -14.26
N PRO A 122 11.62 8.28 -13.44
CA PRO A 122 12.67 7.38 -13.89
C PRO A 122 12.09 6.16 -14.61
N ASN A 123 12.96 5.40 -15.27
CA ASN A 123 12.59 4.14 -15.94
C ASN A 123 12.21 3.03 -14.94
N ASP A 124 12.65 3.13 -13.69
CA ASP A 124 12.43 2.14 -12.64
C ASP A 124 12.34 2.78 -11.23
N GLY A 125 11.71 2.08 -10.29
CA GLY A 125 11.60 2.44 -8.88
C GLY A 125 10.14 2.54 -8.39
N ILE A 126 9.82 3.55 -7.59
CA ILE A 126 8.49 3.68 -6.96
C ILE A 126 7.81 4.99 -7.35
N THR A 127 6.52 4.92 -7.70
CA THR A 127 5.70 6.12 -7.85
C THR A 127 4.75 6.25 -6.69
N ILE A 128 4.76 7.40 -6.03
CA ILE A 128 3.87 7.73 -4.92
C ILE A 128 3.06 8.94 -5.29
N PHE A 129 1.75 8.85 -5.16
CA PHE A 129 0.83 9.92 -5.48
C PHE A 129 -0.02 10.26 -4.26
N VAL A 130 -0.09 11.55 -3.95
CA VAL A 130 -0.92 12.07 -2.86
C VAL A 130 -1.86 13.13 -3.43
N LYS A 131 -3.15 13.04 -3.11
CA LYS A 131 -4.14 14.08 -3.42
C LYS A 131 -5.05 14.33 -2.23
N ASP A 132 -5.55 15.54 -2.11
CA ASP A 132 -6.77 15.79 -1.34
C ASP A 132 -7.94 16.08 -2.27
N SER A 133 -9.14 15.75 -1.79
CA SER A 133 -10.37 16.29 -2.36
C SER A 133 -11.13 17.01 -1.28
N LEU A 134 -11.26 18.32 -1.47
CA LEU A 134 -12.25 19.15 -0.81
C LEU A 134 -13.31 19.45 -1.86
N GLU A 135 -14.53 18.92 -1.71
CA GLU A 135 -15.62 19.24 -2.64
C GLU A 135 -15.74 20.77 -2.77
N ASN A 136 -15.56 21.27 -4.00
CA ASN A 136 -15.58 22.69 -4.40
C ASN A 136 -14.34 23.55 -4.11
N LYS A 137 -13.15 22.95 -3.91
CA LYS A 137 -11.87 23.69 -3.87
C LYS A 137 -10.81 23.11 -4.81
N ASN A 138 -9.73 23.87 -5.03
CA ASN A 138 -8.53 23.42 -5.73
C ASN A 138 -8.04 22.11 -5.13
N ILE A 139 -8.00 21.06 -5.95
CA ILE A 139 -7.38 19.77 -5.63
C ILE A 139 -5.88 20.00 -5.47
N ARG A 140 -5.33 19.75 -4.27
CA ARG A 140 -3.88 19.64 -4.11
C ARG A 140 -3.47 18.24 -4.52
N ARG A 141 -2.39 18.15 -5.30
CA ARG A 141 -1.82 16.88 -5.73
C ARG A 141 -0.31 16.99 -5.78
N ASN A 142 0.35 15.90 -5.42
CA ASN A 142 1.79 15.77 -5.55
C ASN A 142 2.14 14.34 -5.98
N THR A 143 3.18 14.21 -6.80
CA THR A 143 3.67 12.92 -7.28
C THR A 143 5.16 12.84 -7.02
N PHE A 144 5.60 11.80 -6.32
CA PHE A 144 6.99 11.54 -6.02
C PHE A 144 7.44 10.35 -6.86
N TYR A 145 8.49 10.58 -7.65
CA TYR A 145 9.12 9.54 -8.43
C TYR A 145 10.42 9.11 -7.76
N SER A 146 10.50 7.84 -7.39
CA SER A 146 11.67 7.19 -6.79
C SER A 146 12.37 8.02 -5.70
N PRO A 147 11.63 8.50 -4.67
CA PRO A 147 12.22 9.31 -3.62
C PRO A 147 13.22 8.48 -2.80
N SER A 148 14.42 9.02 -2.55
CA SER A 148 15.38 8.36 -1.65
C SER A 148 14.83 8.28 -0.22
N LYS A 149 15.13 7.20 0.50
CA LYS A 149 14.80 7.03 1.93
C LYS A 149 15.32 8.17 2.80
N ASP A 150 16.50 8.70 2.49
CA ASP A 150 17.14 9.74 3.29
C ASP A 150 16.61 11.15 3.01
N SER A 151 15.87 11.30 1.91
CA SER A 151 15.19 12.55 1.57
C SER A 151 14.11 12.91 2.59
N LYS A 152 13.75 14.19 2.68
CA LYS A 152 12.72 14.65 3.63
C LYS A 152 11.37 13.98 3.32
N GLN A 153 10.99 13.89 2.05
CA GLN A 153 9.78 13.23 1.60
C GLN A 153 9.84 11.71 1.84
N GLY A 154 10.99 11.07 1.60
CA GLY A 154 11.17 9.62 1.82
C GLY A 154 10.97 9.24 3.29
N LYS A 155 11.43 10.08 4.22
CA LYS A 155 11.17 9.89 5.66
C LYS A 155 9.67 9.97 5.99
N ILE A 156 8.96 10.95 5.43
CA ILE A 156 7.51 11.10 5.65
C ILE A 156 6.75 9.92 5.04
N ILE A 157 7.17 9.43 3.88
CA ILE A 157 6.59 8.25 3.21
C ILE A 157 6.79 6.99 4.05
N THR A 158 8.02 6.73 4.51
CA THR A 158 8.33 5.54 5.32
C THR A 158 7.62 5.57 6.69
N GLU A 159 7.48 6.75 7.30
CA GLU A 159 6.62 6.94 8.48
C GLU A 159 5.15 6.65 8.16
N THR A 160 4.67 7.06 6.98
CA THR A 160 3.30 6.78 6.52
C THR A 160 3.06 5.28 6.34
N TYR A 161 3.99 4.55 5.71
CA TYR A 161 3.90 3.08 5.61
C TYR A 161 3.89 2.41 6.98
N SER A 162 4.79 2.82 7.89
CA SER A 162 4.85 2.27 9.24
C SER A 162 3.51 2.44 9.97
N LEU A 163 2.88 3.61 9.84
CA LEU A 163 1.58 3.90 10.42
C LEU A 163 0.46 3.07 9.78
N LEU A 164 0.47 2.90 8.46
CA LEU A 164 -0.51 2.07 7.75
C LEU A 164 -0.40 0.59 8.14
N LEU A 165 0.82 0.06 8.31
CA LEU A 165 1.04 -1.29 8.82
C LEU A 165 0.47 -1.48 10.23
N GLU A 166 0.54 -0.46 11.09
CA GLU A 166 -0.08 -0.49 12.42
C GLU A 166 -1.61 -0.51 12.32
N ILE A 167 -2.19 0.34 11.48
CA ILE A 167 -3.64 0.44 11.26
C ILE A 167 -4.21 -0.88 10.70
N PHE A 168 -3.50 -1.50 9.76
CA PHE A 168 -3.94 -2.70 9.05
C PHE A 168 -3.31 -4.01 9.56
N LYS A 169 -2.77 -4.03 10.79
CA LYS A 169 -1.96 -5.13 11.39
C LYS A 169 -2.57 -6.55 11.35
N ASN A 170 -3.83 -6.71 10.95
CA ASN A 170 -4.51 -8.02 10.81
C ASN A 170 -5.24 -8.16 9.46
N LYS A 171 -4.90 -7.34 8.45
CA LYS A 171 -5.52 -7.32 7.13
C LYS A 171 -4.44 -7.66 6.10
N THR A 172 -4.16 -8.96 5.99
CA THR A 172 -3.02 -9.54 5.26
C THR A 172 -2.87 -9.04 3.82
N VAL A 173 -4.00 -8.84 3.13
CA VAL A 173 -4.06 -8.40 1.73
C VAL A 173 -3.38 -7.04 1.52
N ILE A 174 -3.67 -6.05 2.37
CA ILE A 174 -3.10 -4.70 2.25
C ILE A 174 -1.72 -4.60 2.88
N GLU A 175 -1.48 -5.37 3.94
CA GLU A 175 -0.18 -5.44 4.60
C GLU A 175 0.92 -5.79 3.59
N GLU A 176 0.67 -6.76 2.72
CA GLU A 176 1.62 -7.17 1.69
C GLU A 176 1.97 -6.05 0.69
N GLY A 177 0.97 -5.35 0.14
CA GLY A 177 1.21 -4.23 -0.77
C GLY A 177 2.04 -3.11 -0.13
N ILE A 178 1.80 -2.83 1.16
CA ILE A 178 2.58 -1.85 1.92
C ILE A 178 4.02 -2.34 2.11
N GLU A 179 4.23 -3.60 2.49
CA GLU A 179 5.57 -4.17 2.71
C GLU A 179 6.40 -4.22 1.43
N ASN A 180 5.79 -4.58 0.30
CA ASN A 180 6.49 -4.59 -0.99
C ASN A 180 6.86 -3.18 -1.45
N SER A 181 6.03 -2.18 -1.12
CA SER A 181 6.37 -0.77 -1.36
C SER A 181 7.44 -0.23 -0.40
N GLU A 182 7.45 -0.69 0.85
CA GLU A 182 8.47 -0.36 1.86
C GLU A 182 9.86 -0.92 1.45
N ARG A 183 9.90 -2.10 0.81
CA ARG A 183 11.14 -2.74 0.33
C ARG A 183 12.00 -1.79 -0.51
N TYR A 184 11.39 -0.97 -1.37
CA TYR A 184 12.10 0.00 -2.20
C TYR A 184 13.02 0.93 -1.39
N PHE A 185 12.66 1.25 -0.15
CA PHE A 185 13.44 2.18 0.69
C PHE A 185 14.52 1.49 1.52
N ASP A 186 14.30 0.22 1.86
CA ASP A 186 15.12 -0.49 2.85
C ASP A 186 16.05 -1.53 2.21
N ASP A 187 15.87 -1.86 0.92
CA ASP A 187 16.55 -2.95 0.18
C ASP A 187 16.58 -4.29 0.94
N LYS A 188 15.69 -4.45 1.93
CA LYS A 188 15.67 -5.65 2.78
C LYS A 188 15.01 -6.78 2.02
N LEU A 189 15.76 -7.85 1.83
CA LEU A 189 15.24 -9.13 1.35
C LEU A 189 14.48 -9.89 2.45
N ILE A 190 14.77 -9.60 3.72
CA ILE A 190 14.22 -10.31 4.87
C ILE A 190 13.74 -9.35 5.96
N LYS A 191 12.55 -9.62 6.51
CA LYS A 191 11.97 -8.93 7.67
C LYS A 191 11.74 -9.91 8.81
N VAL A 192 12.30 -9.63 9.98
CA VAL A 192 12.04 -10.42 11.20
C VAL A 192 10.79 -9.87 11.89
N LYS A 193 9.69 -10.61 11.82
CA LYS A 193 8.38 -10.23 12.42
C LYS A 193 8.31 -10.54 13.92
N SER A 194 8.94 -11.63 14.34
CA SER A 194 9.06 -12.03 15.75
C SER A 194 10.37 -12.76 15.98
N LYS A 195 10.98 -12.57 17.16
CA LYS A 195 12.18 -13.29 17.60
C LYS A 195 11.84 -14.53 18.44
N ASN A 196 10.62 -14.63 18.98
CA ASN A 196 10.17 -15.78 19.77
C ASN A 196 8.64 -15.99 19.62
N PRO A 197 8.18 -16.99 18.86
CA PRO A 197 8.97 -17.85 17.98
C PRO A 197 9.65 -17.05 16.85
N LEU A 198 10.75 -17.56 16.29
CA LEU A 198 11.43 -16.89 15.19
C LEU A 198 10.54 -16.94 13.93
N TYR A 199 9.92 -15.80 13.61
CA TYR A 199 9.09 -15.58 12.43
C TYR A 199 9.83 -14.65 11.47
N ILE A 200 10.13 -15.17 10.30
CA ILE A 200 10.92 -14.51 9.27
C ILE A 200 10.04 -14.41 8.03
N LYS A 201 9.90 -13.20 7.49
CA LYS A 201 9.24 -12.96 6.20
C LYS A 201 10.28 -12.64 5.14
N VAL A 202 10.23 -13.36 4.03
CA VAL A 202 11.02 -13.08 2.83
C VAL A 202 10.18 -12.12 1.99
N LEU A 203 10.76 -10.97 1.69
CA LEU A 203 10.16 -9.99 0.78
C LEU A 203 10.47 -10.41 -0.66
N ASP A 204 9.70 -9.91 -1.62
CA ASP A 204 9.87 -10.32 -3.01
C ASP A 204 11.32 -10.15 -3.45
N ASN A 205 11.82 -10.98 -4.36
CA ASN A 205 13.16 -10.80 -4.95
C ASN A 205 13.14 -11.21 -6.41
N SER A 206 12.63 -10.32 -7.27
CA SER A 206 12.60 -10.50 -8.72
C SER A 206 13.98 -10.53 -9.37
N ASP A 207 14.98 -9.93 -8.72
CA ASP A 207 16.37 -9.89 -9.19
C ASP A 207 17.14 -11.01 -8.46
N GLU A 208 17.17 -12.18 -9.08
CA GLU A 208 17.73 -13.41 -8.53
C GLU A 208 19.23 -13.30 -8.26
N ASP A 209 19.61 -13.07 -7.00
CA ASP A 209 20.89 -13.54 -6.46
C ASP A 209 20.71 -14.17 -5.07
N CYS A 210 20.67 -15.50 -5.06
CA CYS A 210 20.63 -16.32 -3.86
C CYS A 210 21.81 -16.07 -2.90
N GLU A 211 22.93 -15.55 -3.39
CA GLU A 211 24.10 -15.22 -2.58
C GLU A 211 23.83 -14.06 -1.63
N GLU A 212 23.07 -13.05 -2.06
CA GLU A 212 22.72 -11.91 -1.22
C GLU A 212 21.78 -12.32 -0.08
N LEU A 213 20.79 -13.15 -0.40
CA LEU A 213 19.91 -13.73 0.60
C LEU A 213 20.68 -14.57 1.63
N GLU A 214 21.70 -15.33 1.20
CA GLU A 214 22.53 -16.11 2.12
C GLU A 214 23.29 -15.22 3.12
N LYS A 215 23.76 -14.04 2.67
CA LYS A 215 24.40 -13.05 3.56
C LYS A 215 23.41 -12.51 4.60
N GLU A 216 22.17 -12.22 4.21
CA GLU A 216 21.12 -11.77 5.14
C GLU A 216 20.72 -12.87 6.13
N ILE A 217 20.58 -14.12 5.68
CA ILE A 217 20.24 -15.26 6.54
C ILE A 217 21.30 -15.47 7.64
N LYS A 218 22.57 -15.25 7.34
CA LYS A 218 23.66 -15.35 8.34
C LYS A 218 23.45 -14.37 9.51
N LYS A 219 22.87 -13.19 9.28
CA LYS A 219 22.61 -12.16 10.31
C LYS A 219 21.42 -12.48 11.24
N LEU A 220 20.56 -13.42 10.85
CA LEU A 220 19.37 -13.79 11.63
C LEU A 220 19.71 -14.47 12.96
N PRO A 221 18.87 -14.38 14.00
CA PRO A 221 19.13 -15.05 15.27
C PRO A 221 19.12 -16.58 15.12
N PRO A 222 19.91 -17.32 15.91
CA PRO A 222 19.86 -18.77 15.91
C PRO A 222 18.53 -19.27 16.47
N ALA A 223 17.96 -20.30 15.85
CA ALA A 223 16.76 -20.96 16.34
C ALA A 223 16.73 -22.42 15.85
N ARG A 224 16.16 -23.33 16.62
CA ARG A 224 15.94 -24.71 16.16
C ARG A 224 14.80 -24.80 15.14
N LYS A 225 13.72 -24.06 15.40
CA LYS A 225 12.51 -24.00 14.59
C LYS A 225 12.23 -22.56 14.18
N ILE A 226 11.94 -22.36 12.90
CA ILE A 226 11.51 -21.08 12.34
C ILE A 226 10.17 -21.19 11.64
N PHE A 227 9.46 -20.08 11.56
CA PHE A 227 8.32 -19.86 10.68
C PHE A 227 8.79 -18.95 9.55
N LEU A 228 8.77 -19.49 8.33
CA LEU A 228 9.28 -18.82 7.15
C LEU A 228 8.11 -18.47 6.24
N ASP A 229 7.84 -17.18 6.16
CA ASP A 229 6.75 -16.57 5.43
C ASP A 229 7.24 -16.10 4.06
N LEU A 230 6.73 -16.77 3.03
CA LEU A 230 6.99 -16.54 1.61
C LEU A 230 5.77 -15.95 0.91
N THR A 231 4.77 -15.39 1.62
CA THR A 231 3.55 -14.89 0.95
C THR A 231 3.82 -13.80 -0.07
N ASN A 232 4.92 -13.06 0.09
CA ASN A 232 5.34 -11.98 -0.80
C ASN A 232 6.45 -12.42 -1.77
N PHE A 233 6.89 -13.68 -1.73
CA PHE A 233 8.07 -14.13 -2.48
C PHE A 233 7.66 -14.82 -3.79
N SER A 234 8.12 -14.28 -4.92
CA SER A 234 7.84 -14.81 -6.26
C SER A 234 9.03 -15.50 -6.95
N GLY A 235 10.22 -15.50 -6.35
CA GLY A 235 11.44 -16.06 -6.95
C GLY A 235 11.61 -17.59 -6.80
N ASP A 236 12.82 -18.10 -7.08
CA ASP A 236 13.14 -19.54 -7.00
C ASP A 236 13.04 -20.11 -5.58
N ARG A 237 11.97 -20.88 -5.33
CA ARG A 237 11.70 -21.56 -4.06
C ARG A 237 12.75 -22.62 -3.72
N LYS A 238 13.36 -23.28 -4.71
CA LYS A 238 14.42 -24.30 -4.47
C LYS A 238 15.67 -23.65 -3.91
N CYS A 239 16.02 -22.47 -4.43
CA CYS A 239 17.07 -21.65 -3.86
C CYS A 239 16.79 -21.28 -2.39
N ILE A 240 15.61 -20.69 -2.09
CA ILE A 240 15.24 -20.31 -0.71
C ILE A 240 15.38 -21.49 0.25
N GLU A 241 14.83 -22.65 -0.12
CA GLU A 241 14.92 -23.86 0.68
C GLU A 241 16.36 -24.26 0.95
N LYS A 242 17.20 -24.32 -0.09
CA LYS A 242 18.61 -24.68 0.04
C LYS A 242 19.34 -23.75 0.99
N VAL A 243 19.15 -22.43 0.88
CA VAL A 243 19.87 -21.45 1.69
C VAL A 243 19.41 -21.47 3.15
N PHE A 244 18.10 -21.49 3.42
CA PHE A 244 17.61 -21.52 4.81
C PHE A 244 17.96 -22.83 5.54
N ARG A 245 17.96 -23.98 4.83
CA ARG A 245 18.34 -25.27 5.42
C ARG A 245 19.81 -25.37 5.81
N LYS A 246 20.69 -24.53 5.25
CA LYS A 246 22.10 -24.43 5.73
C LYS A 246 22.18 -23.99 7.19
N LYS A 247 21.21 -23.19 7.67
CA LYS A 247 21.21 -22.61 9.03
C LYS A 247 20.17 -23.21 9.96
N TYR A 248 19.00 -23.58 9.45
CA TYR A 248 17.86 -24.02 10.27
C TYR A 248 17.43 -25.44 9.92
N SER A 249 17.30 -26.29 10.95
CA SER A 249 16.93 -27.71 10.77
C SER A 249 15.42 -27.93 10.71
N GLN A 250 14.61 -27.06 11.32
CA GLN A 250 13.15 -27.13 11.28
C GLN A 250 12.55 -25.84 10.72
N ILE A 251 11.99 -25.90 9.51
CA ILE A 251 11.36 -24.77 8.84
C ILE A 251 9.86 -25.06 8.69
N LYS A 252 9.02 -24.13 9.13
CA LYS A 252 7.57 -24.15 8.88
C LYS A 252 7.24 -23.09 7.85
N TRP A 253 6.88 -23.56 6.66
CA TRP A 253 6.61 -22.72 5.51
C TRP A 253 5.20 -22.12 5.55
N ILE A 254 5.08 -20.85 5.19
CA ILE A 254 3.83 -20.12 4.99
C ILE A 254 3.91 -19.54 3.58
N SER A 255 2.99 -19.91 2.69
CA SER A 255 2.99 -19.51 1.27
C SER A 255 1.57 -19.39 0.77
N LYS A 256 1.36 -18.57 -0.27
CA LYS A 256 0.09 -18.45 -0.98
C LYS A 256 -0.20 -19.67 -1.84
N ASP A 257 0.84 -20.21 -2.47
CA ASP A 257 0.73 -21.39 -3.31
C ASP A 257 1.22 -22.63 -2.56
N SER A 258 0.73 -23.79 -2.99
CA SER A 258 1.27 -25.06 -2.52
C SER A 258 2.75 -25.17 -2.92
N PHE A 259 3.60 -25.64 -2.00
CA PHE A 259 5.02 -25.90 -2.29
C PHE A 259 5.23 -27.09 -3.22
N PHE A 260 4.18 -27.86 -3.47
CA PHE A 260 4.19 -29.11 -4.23
C PHE A 260 3.08 -29.03 -5.29
N GLU A 261 3.30 -28.26 -6.35
CA GLU A 261 2.71 -28.71 -7.61
C GLU A 261 3.44 -30.01 -7.96
N GLU A 262 2.74 -31.13 -7.82
CA GLU A 262 3.19 -32.38 -8.41
C GLU A 262 3.36 -32.17 -9.93
N PRO A 263 4.41 -32.77 -10.53
CA PRO A 263 4.75 -32.55 -11.95
C PRO A 263 3.63 -32.91 -12.92
#